data_AF-A0A1H1V1V7-F1
#
_entry.id   AF-A0A1H1V1V7-F1
#
_cell.length_a   1.000
_cell.length_b   1.000
_cell.length_c   1.000
_cell.angle_alpha   90.00
_cell.angle_beta   90.00
_cell.angle_gamma   90.00
#
_symmetry.space_group_name_H-M   'P 1'
#
loop_
_entity.id
_entity.type
_entity.pdbx_description
1 polymer ?
#
loop_
_entity_poly.entity_id
_entity_poly.type
_entity_poly.pdbx_seq_one_letter_code
_entity_poly.pdbx_strand_id
1 'polypeptide(L)'
;MIVEAPTLLGAVNEGFRTASTGRELGLQSADVDDATLIVVFSGSAEDRRGPFGARISIPRDASDPEWTRWGVVSGLEEWVMYAVVQRIAEEYLTGGAERGSRDADGTLWLQLS
;
A
#
# COMPACT_ATOMS: atom_id res chain seq x y z
N MET A 1 3.94 -19.43 4.35
CA MET A 1 3.76 -18.70 5.62
C MET A 1 2.53 -17.85 5.45
N ILE A 2 1.44 -18.20 6.11
CA ILE A 2 0.21 -17.40 6.10
C ILE A 2 0.42 -16.30 7.13
N VAL A 3 0.54 -15.04 6.70
CA VAL A 3 0.62 -13.90 7.62
C VAL A 3 -0.81 -13.61 8.09
N GLU A 4 -1.03 -13.59 9.40
CA GLU A 4 -2.34 -13.24 9.94
C GLU A 4 -2.65 -11.76 9.66
N ALA A 5 -3.89 -11.45 9.32
CA ALA A 5 -4.32 -10.09 8.99
C ALA A 5 -3.95 -9.06 10.07
N PRO A 6 -4.12 -9.31 11.39
CA PRO A 6 -3.69 -8.36 12.42
C PRO A 6 -2.19 -8.06 12.40
N THR A 7 -1.35 -9.07 12.15
CA THR A 7 0.11 -8.90 12.06
C THR A 7 0.49 -8.06 10.85
N LEU A 8 -0.12 -8.34 9.69
CA LEU A 8 0.07 -7.56 8.47
C LEU A 8 -0.35 -6.09 8.67
N LEU A 9 -1.55 -5.86 9.20
CA LEU A 9 -2.06 -4.50 9.43
C LEU A 9 -1.19 -3.73 10.44
N GLY A 10 -0.69 -4.41 11.47
CA GLY A 10 0.29 -3.83 12.40
C GLY A 10 1.56 -3.37 11.69
N ALA A 11 2.12 -4.21 10.82
CA ALA A 11 3.31 -3.87 10.03
C ALA A 11 3.04 -2.72 9.05
N VAL A 12 1.88 -2.69 8.38
CA VAL A 12 1.48 -1.58 7.48
C VAL A 12 1.39 -0.25 8.23
N ASN A 13 0.71 -0.23 9.38
CA ASN A 13 0.63 0.95 10.23
C ASN A 13 2.02 1.44 10.65
N GLU A 14 2.89 0.52 11.07
CA GLU A 14 4.25 0.86 11.48
C GLU A 14 5.10 1.39 10.32
N GLY A 15 4.99 0.80 9.13
CA GLY A 15 5.68 1.25 7.92
C GLY A 15 5.28 2.67 7.53
N PHE A 16 3.98 2.97 7.54
CA PHE A 16 3.49 4.34 7.29
C PHE A 16 3.91 5.33 8.38
N ARG A 17 4.00 4.89 9.65
CA ARG A 17 4.37 5.75 10.77
C ARG A 17 5.86 6.08 10.82
N THR A 18 6.71 5.13 10.44
CA THR A 18 8.17 5.25 10.62
C THR A 18 8.90 5.72 9.37
N ALA A 19 8.45 5.32 8.18
CA ALA A 19 9.04 5.77 6.93
C ALA A 19 8.70 7.25 6.66
N SER A 20 9.68 8.05 6.24
CA SER A 20 9.43 9.45 5.86
C SER A 20 8.36 9.55 4.77
N THR A 21 8.47 8.74 3.73
CA THR A 21 7.47 8.68 2.65
C THR A 21 6.09 8.25 3.14
N GLY A 22 6.02 7.26 4.03
CA GLY A 22 4.76 6.83 4.63
C GLY A 22 4.07 7.95 5.42
N ARG A 23 4.85 8.72 6.20
CA ARG A 23 4.33 9.86 6.96
C ARG A 23 3.81 10.97 6.05
N GLU A 24 4.49 11.24 4.95
CA GLU A 24 4.06 12.23 3.96
C GLU A 24 2.75 11.83 3.26
N LEU A 25 2.54 10.54 2.99
CA LEU A 25 1.31 10.04 2.40
C LEU A 25 0.12 10.05 3.38
N GLY A 26 0.38 9.94 4.68
CA GLY A 26 -0.63 10.03 5.73
C GLY A 26 -1.70 8.94 5.65
N LEU A 27 -1.37 7.75 6.18
CA LEU A 27 -2.29 6.61 6.27
C LEU A 27 -3.59 7.00 6.99
N GLN A 28 -4.74 6.69 6.39
CA GLN A 28 -6.06 6.88 6.98
C GLN A 28 -6.65 5.55 7.45
N SER A 29 -6.55 4.51 6.63
CA SER A 29 -6.98 3.17 7.00
C SER A 29 -6.21 2.10 6.21
N ALA A 30 -6.12 0.91 6.80
CA ALA A 30 -5.67 -0.30 6.13
C ALA A 30 -6.60 -1.45 6.54
N ASP A 31 -6.99 -2.27 5.58
CA ASP A 31 -7.84 -3.43 5.80
C ASP A 31 -7.41 -4.61 4.90
N VAL A 32 -7.81 -5.82 5.27
CA VAL A 32 -7.58 -7.04 4.48
C VAL A 32 -8.91 -7.62 4.07
N ASP A 33 -9.12 -7.72 2.76
CA ASP A 33 -10.26 -8.41 2.16
C ASP A 33 -9.75 -9.58 1.32
N ASP A 34 -10.11 -10.79 1.72
CA ASP A 34 -9.58 -12.06 1.22
C ASP A 34 -8.03 -12.11 1.18
N ALA A 35 -7.46 -11.85 0.00
CA ALA A 35 -6.02 -11.85 -0.27
C ALA A 35 -5.55 -10.49 -0.80
N THR A 36 -6.30 -9.42 -0.50
CA THR A 36 -6.01 -8.06 -0.93
C THR A 36 -5.85 -7.16 0.28
N LEU A 37 -4.71 -6.49 0.38
CA LEU A 37 -4.51 -5.37 1.27
C LEU A 37 -5.10 -4.12 0.63
N ILE A 38 -6.02 -3.49 1.33
CA ILE A 38 -6.67 -2.24 0.95
C ILE A 38 -6.06 -1.13 1.81
N VAL A 39 -5.48 -0.12 1.17
CA VAL A 39 -4.86 1.02 1.87
C VAL A 39 -5.52 2.31 1.40
N VAL A 40 -6.01 3.13 2.34
CA VAL A 40 -6.50 4.48 2.08
C VAL A 40 -5.59 5.49 2.77
N PHE A 41 -5.19 6.52 2.04
CA PHE A 41 -4.24 7.53 2.51
C PHE A 41 -4.59 8.92 1.98
N SER A 42 -4.05 9.94 2.63
CA SER A 42 -4.40 11.33 2.37
C SER A 42 -3.72 11.87 1.10
N GLY A 43 -2.50 11.40 0.81
CA GLY A 43 -1.60 12.01 -0.16
C GLY A 43 -0.92 13.26 0.42
N SER A 44 -0.15 13.96 -0.42
CA SER A 44 0.45 15.23 -0.02
C SER A 44 -0.62 16.23 0.41
N ALA A 45 -0.33 17.05 1.44
CA ALA A 45 -1.22 18.10 1.92
C ALA A 45 -1.59 19.14 0.83
N GLU A 46 -0.78 19.25 -0.22
CA GLU A 46 -1.04 20.14 -1.36
C GLU A 46 -1.97 19.52 -2.42
N ASP A 47 -2.16 18.20 -2.38
CA ASP A 47 -2.93 17.47 -3.37
C ASP A 47 -4.41 17.35 -2.98
N ARG A 48 -5.22 18.21 -3.55
CA ARG A 48 -6.67 18.28 -3.29
C ARG A 48 -7.48 17.16 -3.94
N ARG A 49 -6.85 16.20 -4.63
CA ARG A 49 -7.55 15.07 -5.25
C ARG A 49 -7.89 13.97 -4.25
N GLY A 50 -7.25 13.93 -3.08
CA GLY A 50 -7.44 12.89 -2.06
C GLY A 50 -8.86 12.83 -1.45
N PRO A 51 -9.22 11.75 -0.73
CA PRO A 51 -8.35 10.63 -0.36
C PRO A 51 -8.00 9.70 -1.53
N PHE A 52 -6.90 8.97 -1.39
CA PHE A 52 -6.40 8.02 -2.37
C PHE A 52 -6.48 6.60 -1.82
N GLY A 53 -6.66 5.63 -2.71
CA GLY A 53 -6.74 4.22 -2.37
C GLY A 53 -5.76 3.39 -3.17
N ALA A 54 -5.23 2.31 -2.58
CA ALA A 54 -4.43 1.31 -3.28
C ALA A 54 -4.91 -0.09 -2.89
N ARG A 55 -4.89 -1.01 -3.87
CA ARG A 55 -5.18 -2.44 -3.67
C ARG A 55 -3.95 -3.25 -4.02
N ILE A 56 -3.46 -4.01 -3.07
CA ILE A 56 -2.19 -4.75 -3.18
C ILE A 56 -2.46 -6.21 -2.88
N SER A 57 -2.06 -7.10 -3.79
CA SER A 57 -2.18 -8.53 -3.58
C SER A 57 -1.27 -8.96 -2.41
N ILE A 58 -1.84 -9.67 -1.44
CA ILE A 58 -1.10 -10.24 -0.32
C ILE A 58 -0.51 -11.57 -0.79
N PRO A 59 0.80 -11.72 -0.77
CA PRO A 59 1.42 -12.95 -1.23
C PRO A 59 1.10 -14.10 -0.27
N ARG A 60 0.76 -15.27 -0.82
CA ARG A 60 0.19 -16.38 -0.03
C ARG A 60 1.21 -17.13 0.80
N ASP A 61 2.40 -17.33 0.24
CA ASP A 61 3.51 -18.02 0.88
C ASP A 61 4.84 -17.68 0.21
N ALA A 62 5.95 -18.21 0.73
CA ALA A 62 7.30 -17.89 0.27
C ALA A 62 7.61 -18.37 -1.17
N SER A 63 6.74 -19.17 -1.79
CA SER A 63 6.84 -19.55 -3.20
C SER A 63 6.11 -18.60 -4.14
N ASP A 64 5.36 -17.63 -3.61
CA ASP A 64 4.64 -16.63 -4.39
C ASP A 64 5.63 -15.71 -5.12
N PRO A 65 5.57 -15.62 -6.47
CA PRO A 65 6.43 -14.74 -7.25
C PRO A 65 6.39 -13.28 -6.80
N GLU A 66 5.28 -12.83 -6.20
CA GLU A 66 5.16 -11.48 -5.65
C GLU A 66 6.19 -11.19 -4.55
N TRP A 67 6.63 -12.19 -3.75
CA TRP A 67 7.77 -11.99 -2.82
C TRP A 67 9.07 -11.74 -3.58
N THR A 68 9.30 -12.50 -4.65
CA THR A 68 10.54 -12.42 -5.43
C THR A 68 10.59 -11.19 -6.33
N ARG A 69 9.44 -10.62 -6.74
CA ARG A 69 9.34 -9.41 -7.57
C ARG A 69 10.06 -8.23 -6.94
N TRP A 70 9.97 -8.10 -5.62
CA TRP A 70 10.60 -7.02 -4.87
C TRP A 70 11.97 -7.42 -4.31
N GLY A 71 12.51 -8.58 -4.71
CA GLY A 71 13.79 -9.10 -4.20
C GLY A 71 13.78 -9.39 -2.70
N VAL A 72 12.59 -9.52 -2.09
CA VAL A 72 12.43 -9.62 -0.63
C VAL A 72 12.79 -11.03 -0.20
N VAL A 73 14.01 -11.18 0.28
CA VAL A 73 14.46 -12.41 0.93
C VAL A 73 14.09 -12.39 2.43
N SER A 74 13.63 -11.26 2.98
CA SER A 74 13.77 -10.98 4.42
C SER A 74 12.48 -10.73 5.22
N GLY A 75 11.29 -11.00 4.68
CA GLY A 75 10.05 -11.12 5.47
C GLY A 75 9.09 -9.92 5.44
N LEU A 76 8.09 -9.95 6.32
CA LEU A 76 6.90 -9.09 6.27
C LEU A 76 7.21 -7.59 6.30
N GLU A 77 8.09 -7.14 7.20
CA GLU A 77 8.41 -5.71 7.36
C GLU A 77 9.03 -5.14 6.08
N GLU A 78 9.96 -5.88 5.48
CA GLU A 78 10.61 -5.47 4.24
C GLU A 78 9.62 -5.45 3.08
N TRP A 79 8.74 -6.45 2.99
CA TRP A 79 7.66 -6.44 2.00
C TRP A 79 6.71 -5.26 2.18
N VAL A 80 6.29 -4.93 3.40
CA VAL A 80 5.47 -3.73 3.65
C VAL A 80 6.20 -2.48 3.18
N MET A 81 7.48 -2.36 3.48
CA MET A 81 8.26 -1.19 3.09
C MET A 81 8.35 -1.02 1.57
N TYR A 82 8.64 -2.08 0.83
CA TYR A 82 8.83 -1.99 -0.63
C TYR A 82 7.52 -2.13 -1.41
N ALA A 83 6.74 -3.18 -1.16
CA ALA A 83 5.55 -3.52 -1.94
C ALA A 83 4.32 -2.68 -1.56
N VAL A 84 4.30 -2.09 -0.37
CA VAL A 84 3.19 -1.23 0.09
C VAL A 84 3.63 0.23 0.11
N VAL A 85 4.52 0.64 1.01
CA VAL A 85 4.80 2.06 1.24
C VAL A 85 5.48 2.71 0.04
N GLN A 86 6.61 2.16 -0.40
CA GLN A 86 7.36 2.73 -1.54
C GLN A 86 6.56 2.62 -2.83
N ARG A 87 5.89 1.48 -3.07
CA ARG A 87 5.14 1.29 -4.30
C ARG A 87 3.93 2.23 -4.42
N ILE A 88 3.18 2.41 -3.34
CA ILE A 88 2.10 3.40 -3.30
C ILE A 88 2.65 4.80 -3.57
N ALA A 89 3.76 5.16 -2.93
CA ALA A 89 4.37 6.48 -3.10
C ALA A 89 4.85 6.71 -4.54
N GLU A 90 5.50 5.73 -5.15
CA GLU A 90 5.96 5.80 -6.52
C GLU A 90 4.79 6.02 -7.48
N GLU A 91 3.74 5.21 -7.38
CA GLU A 91 2.56 5.37 -8.24
C GLU A 91 1.83 6.69 -7.99
N TYR A 92 1.75 7.12 -6.73
CA TYR A 92 1.19 8.42 -6.38
C TYR A 92 1.95 9.58 -7.04
N LEU A 93 3.28 9.55 -7.00
CA LEU A 93 4.16 10.61 -7.50
C LEU A 93 4.36 10.58 -9.03
N THR A 94 4.24 9.41 -9.66
CA THR A 94 4.55 9.22 -11.09
C THR A 94 3.33 9.19 -12.01
N GLY A 95 2.15 9.58 -11.51
CA GLY A 95 0.96 9.76 -12.33
C GLY A 95 -0.05 8.60 -12.27
N GLY A 96 0.11 7.64 -11.34
CA GLY A 96 -0.89 6.62 -11.05
C GLY A 96 -2.25 7.21 -10.66
N ALA A 97 -2.28 8.42 -10.11
CA ALA A 97 -3.51 9.16 -9.83
C ALA A 97 -4.27 9.60 -11.10
N GLU A 98 -3.58 9.83 -12.23
CA GLU A 98 -4.23 10.23 -13.49
C GLU A 98 -4.89 9.05 -14.20
N ARG A 99 -4.35 7.84 -13.97
CA ARG A 99 -4.88 6.58 -14.48
C ARG A 99 -5.93 5.95 -13.55
N GLY A 100 -5.99 6.43 -12.32
CA GLY A 100 -6.88 5.92 -11.30
C GLY A 100 -8.36 6.23 -11.55
N SER A 101 -9.23 5.57 -10.79
CA SER A 101 -10.68 5.78 -10.84
C SER A 101 -11.21 6.14 -9.47
N ARG A 102 -12.13 7.11 -9.43
CA ARG A 102 -12.80 7.51 -8.18
C ARG A 102 -14.02 6.62 -7.93
N ASP A 103 -14.19 6.16 -6.69
CA ASP A 103 -15.40 5.45 -6.28
C ASP A 103 -16.52 6.41 -5.82
N ALA A 104 -17.64 5.83 -5.38
CA ALA A 104 -18.81 6.59 -4.91
C ALA A 104 -18.54 7.36 -3.61
N ASP A 105 -17.61 6.88 -2.78
CA ASP A 105 -17.22 7.50 -1.51
C ASP A 105 -16.16 8.60 -1.69
N GLY A 106 -15.70 8.81 -2.93
CA GLY A 106 -14.77 9.85 -3.29
C GLY A 106 -13.31 9.44 -3.17
N THR A 107 -12.98 8.17 -2.95
CA THR A 107 -11.59 7.68 -2.92
C THR A 107 -11.07 7.50 -4.34
N LEU A 108 -9.92 8.11 -4.66
CA LEU A 108 -9.24 7.92 -5.95
C LEU A 108 -8.33 6.69 -5.88
N TRP A 109 -8.76 5.60 -6.49
CA TRP A 109 -8.01 4.35 -6.51
C TRP A 109 -6.88 4.40 -7.53
N LEU A 110 -5.64 4.33 -7.05
CA LEU A 110 -4.45 4.23 -7.87
C LEU A 110 -4.44 2.91 -8.65
N GLN A 111 -4.02 2.99 -9.91
CA GLN A 111 -3.70 1.81 -10.70
C GLN A 111 -2.23 1.47 -10.50
N LEU A 112 -1.94 0.51 -9.63
CA LEU A 112 -0.57 0.01 -9.43
C LEU A 112 -0.15 -0.81 -10.65
N SER A 113 1.04 -0.52 -11.21
CA SER A 113 1.60 -1.27 -12.36
C SER A 113 2.55 -2.41 -11.98
#